data_AF-A0A954LS78-F1
#
_entry.id   AF-A0A954LS78-F1
#
_cell.length_a   1.000
_cell.length_b   1.000
_cell.length_c   1.000
_cell.angle_alpha   90.00
_cell.angle_beta   90.00
_cell.angle_gamma   90.00
#
_symmetry.space_group_name_H-M   'P 1'
#
loop_
_entity.id
_entity.type
_entity.pdbx_description
1 polymer ?
#
loop_
_entity_poly.entity_id
_entity_poly.type
_entity_poly.pdbx_seq_one_letter_code
_entity_poly.pdbx_strand_id
1 'polypeptide(L)'
;MQLQTWARLRAVGRLFSLGATCCLALAALCGPAYAQEEVQPSLNDPVIVVANAKSTMQVVERFSKVAKLPGRIVRVDGFDPAVVNVTALTPTDFRIQAIAPGVTTIVFADEAGGLYTVEIFVAGDVRHLQAYIDRLFPGSAVKAVAVRDSVVLRGWVTRPESITAIVEIAEQFYPRVLNQMQVGGAQQVILKVKVMEVQRSKIRQLGFNFLYLDDNLALISTPGQLTQLASLLTPSGGTPGASVAPIAGATVAGGVINNNFVFQGFLEALKRESLLKILAEPTLNTANGRPANLLAGGEFQILVPQSLGTTTVEYREFGVRLEAVPTILGGGRVRLELAPEVSERDFANSVSLGG
;
A
#
# COMPACT_ATOMS: atom_id res chain seq x y z
N MET A 1 0.25 -44.01 -23.55
CA MET A 1 0.39 -45.49 -23.56
C MET A 1 0.42 -45.94 -22.11
N GLN A 2 -0.75 -46.31 -21.58
CA GLN A 2 -0.90 -46.89 -20.24
C GLN A 2 -0.20 -48.24 -20.18
N LEU A 3 0.27 -48.66 -19.01
CA LEU A 3 0.07 -50.00 -18.47
C LEU A 3 0.62 -50.14 -17.04
N GLN A 4 -0.25 -50.65 -16.17
CA GLN A 4 0.01 -51.43 -14.93
C GLN A 4 0.41 -50.66 -13.66
N THR A 5 -0.19 -50.86 -12.47
CA THR A 5 -1.00 -51.99 -11.97
C THR A 5 -1.95 -51.54 -10.85
N TRP A 6 -3.10 -52.22 -10.80
CA TRP A 6 -4.20 -52.06 -9.85
C TRP A 6 -4.19 -53.15 -8.76
N ALA A 7 -4.91 -52.85 -7.68
CA ALA A 7 -5.72 -53.75 -6.84
C ALA A 7 -5.08 -54.57 -5.71
N ARG A 8 -5.58 -54.37 -4.48
CA ARG A 8 -6.62 -55.22 -3.81
C ARG A 8 -6.85 -54.68 -2.39
N LEU A 9 -8.00 -54.06 -2.09
CA LEU A 9 -9.31 -54.59 -1.67
C LEU A 9 -9.40 -55.15 -0.25
N ARG A 10 -10.49 -54.74 0.40
CA ARG A 10 -10.94 -54.90 1.78
C ARG A 10 -11.26 -56.34 2.19
N ALA A 11 -11.29 -56.50 3.53
CA ALA A 11 -12.22 -57.31 4.33
C ALA A 11 -11.81 -58.75 4.73
N VAL A 12 -11.36 -58.90 5.99
CA VAL A 12 -11.63 -59.99 6.97
C VAL A 12 -11.29 -59.36 8.34
N GLY A 13 -12.10 -59.30 9.40
CA GLY A 13 -13.19 -60.16 9.83
C GLY A 13 -12.74 -61.08 10.97
N ARG A 14 -12.72 -60.56 12.22
CA ARG A 14 -12.72 -61.32 13.50
C ARG A 14 -11.60 -62.36 13.72
N LEU A 15 -10.67 -62.09 14.64
CA LEU A 15 -10.17 -63.03 15.66
C LEU A 15 -9.12 -62.30 16.52
N PHE A 16 -8.92 -62.79 17.76
CA PHE A 16 -8.03 -62.25 18.81
C PHE A 16 -8.63 -61.23 19.78
N SER A 17 -9.71 -61.65 20.44
CA SER A 17 -9.92 -61.40 21.86
C SER A 17 -9.03 -62.35 22.68
N LEU A 18 -7.89 -61.89 23.20
CA LEU A 18 -7.15 -62.46 24.35
C LEU A 18 -5.76 -61.78 24.41
N GLY A 19 -5.64 -60.69 25.16
CA GLY A 19 -4.35 -60.01 25.32
C GLY A 19 -4.41 -58.63 25.97
N ALA A 20 -5.44 -58.34 26.79
CA ALA A 20 -5.68 -57.02 27.37
C ALA A 20 -5.70 -57.03 28.91
N THR A 21 -4.83 -57.82 29.56
CA THR A 21 -4.79 -57.92 31.03
C THR A 21 -3.39 -57.90 31.65
N CYS A 22 -2.32 -57.54 30.92
CA CYS A 22 -0.96 -57.56 31.47
C CYS A 22 -0.14 -56.25 31.33
N CYS A 23 -0.77 -55.10 31.05
CA CYS A 23 -0.08 -53.80 31.00
C CYS A 23 -0.52 -52.78 32.07
N LEU A 24 -1.39 -53.16 33.02
CA LEU A 24 -1.95 -52.23 34.01
C LEU A 24 -1.26 -52.26 35.39
N ALA A 25 -0.16 -52.99 35.55
CA ALA A 25 0.51 -53.17 36.85
C ALA A 25 1.94 -52.59 36.95
N LEU A 26 2.41 -51.81 35.96
CA LEU A 26 3.75 -51.20 35.98
C LEU A 26 3.74 -49.66 35.84
N ALA A 27 2.67 -49.00 36.30
CA ALA A 27 2.51 -47.55 36.20
C ALA A 27 2.53 -46.81 37.56
N ALA A 28 3.08 -47.42 38.62
CA ALA A 28 3.01 -46.88 39.99
C ALA A 28 4.36 -46.56 40.66
N LEU A 29 5.47 -46.49 39.91
CA LEU A 29 6.81 -46.18 40.47
C LEU A 29 7.57 -45.06 39.74
N CYS A 30 6.90 -44.27 38.91
CA CYS A 30 7.49 -43.05 38.35
C CYS A 30 6.90 -41.85 39.11
N GLY A 31 7.61 -41.39 40.14
CA GLY A 31 7.29 -40.11 40.79
C GLY A 31 7.36 -38.95 39.79
N PRO A 32 6.75 -37.79 40.10
CA PRO A 32 6.80 -36.65 39.20
C PRO A 32 8.26 -36.24 39.01
N ALA A 33 8.82 -36.54 37.84
CA ALA A 33 10.01 -35.89 37.37
C ALA A 33 9.67 -34.41 37.25
N TYR A 34 10.10 -33.63 38.23
CA TYR A 34 10.17 -32.19 38.09
C TYR A 34 11.03 -31.92 36.85
N ALA A 35 10.38 -31.61 35.74
CA ALA A 35 11.03 -30.89 34.66
C ALA A 35 11.53 -29.59 35.29
N GLN A 36 12.84 -29.50 35.52
CA GLN A 36 13.47 -28.21 35.78
C GLN A 36 13.27 -27.41 34.50
N GLU A 37 12.26 -26.54 34.53
CA GLU A 37 12.18 -25.43 33.60
C GLU A 37 13.45 -24.62 33.84
N GLU A 38 14.38 -24.71 32.89
CA GLU A 38 15.60 -23.92 32.90
C GLU A 38 15.16 -22.46 32.72
N VAL A 39 14.89 -21.80 33.83
CA VAL A 39 14.51 -20.39 33.90
C VAL A 39 15.66 -19.61 33.30
N GLN A 40 15.53 -19.25 32.03
CA GLN A 40 16.43 -18.29 31.40
C GLN A 40 16.31 -16.99 32.21
N PRO A 41 17.40 -16.49 32.82
CA PRO A 41 17.33 -15.30 33.64
C PRO A 41 16.79 -14.15 32.80
N SER A 42 15.76 -13.48 33.29
CA SER A 42 15.20 -12.34 32.58
C SER A 42 16.27 -11.24 32.47
N LEU A 43 16.22 -10.44 31.41
CA LEU A 43 17.21 -9.38 31.17
C LEU A 43 17.36 -8.41 32.35
N ASN A 44 16.33 -8.30 33.20
CA ASN A 44 16.23 -7.31 34.27
C ASN A 44 16.36 -7.88 35.69
N ASP A 45 16.62 -9.18 35.89
CA ASP A 45 16.77 -9.69 37.25
C ASP A 45 18.06 -9.13 37.90
N PRO A 46 17.97 -8.51 39.10
CA PRO A 46 19.10 -7.86 39.75
C PRO A 46 20.10 -8.86 40.35
N VAL A 47 19.69 -10.11 40.54
CA VAL A 47 20.47 -11.16 41.19
C VAL A 47 20.45 -12.42 40.33
N ILE A 48 21.63 -12.94 40.01
CA ILE A 48 21.80 -14.20 39.29
C ILE A 48 22.58 -15.15 40.19
N VAL A 49 22.08 -16.37 40.36
CA VAL A 49 22.77 -17.43 41.09
C VAL A 49 23.58 -18.24 40.08
N VAL A 50 24.90 -18.25 40.24
CA VAL A 50 25.82 -19.03 39.39
C VAL A 50 25.84 -20.46 39.93
N ALA A 51 24.89 -21.28 39.52
CA ALA A 51 24.77 -22.66 40.02
C ALA A 51 25.74 -23.65 39.35
N ASN A 52 26.15 -23.36 38.10
CA ASN A 52 26.94 -24.27 37.26
C ASN A 52 28.35 -23.74 37.02
N ALA A 53 29.30 -24.66 36.80
CA ALA A 53 30.71 -24.35 36.49
C ALA A 53 30.88 -23.51 35.21
N LYS A 54 29.91 -23.54 34.29
CA LYS A 54 29.79 -22.62 33.16
C LYS A 54 28.40 -21.99 33.18
N SER A 55 28.33 -20.66 33.22
CA SER A 55 27.08 -19.90 33.21
C SER A 55 27.15 -18.76 32.20
N THR A 56 26.01 -18.38 31.61
CA THR A 56 25.92 -17.19 30.74
C THR A 56 25.10 -16.10 31.42
N MET A 57 25.48 -14.86 31.22
CA MET A 57 24.82 -13.69 31.79
C MET A 57 24.68 -12.60 30.74
N GLN A 58 23.48 -12.03 30.62
CA GLN A 58 23.26 -10.85 29.80
C GLN A 58 23.04 -9.61 30.67
N VAL A 59 23.76 -8.53 30.34
CA VAL A 59 23.71 -7.23 31.03
C VAL A 59 23.62 -6.12 29.97
N VAL A 60 22.99 -5.00 30.31
CA VAL A 60 22.96 -3.81 29.45
C VAL A 60 24.04 -2.83 29.93
N GLU A 61 24.68 -2.11 29.00
CA GLU A 61 25.65 -1.05 29.29
C GLU A 61 25.14 -0.11 30.41
N ARG A 62 26.02 0.27 31.36
CA ARG A 62 25.73 1.11 32.53
C ARG A 62 24.88 0.47 33.62
N PHE A 63 24.37 -0.75 33.41
CA PHE A 63 23.66 -1.50 34.45
C PHE A 63 24.63 -2.41 35.21
N SER A 64 24.23 -2.80 36.41
CA SER A 64 24.96 -3.78 37.20
C SER A 64 24.04 -4.90 37.64
N LYS A 65 24.60 -6.10 37.74
CA LYS A 65 23.96 -7.28 38.31
C LYS A 65 24.81 -7.85 39.43
N VAL A 66 24.17 -8.49 40.41
CA VAL A 66 24.88 -9.20 41.47
C VAL A 66 24.90 -10.68 41.13
N ALA A 67 26.10 -11.23 40.96
CA ALA A 67 26.34 -12.66 40.84
C ALA A 67 26.56 -13.27 42.23
N LYS A 68 25.72 -14.23 42.60
CA LYS A 68 25.88 -15.03 43.81
C LYS A 68 26.52 -16.37 43.46
N LEU A 69 27.64 -16.67 44.08
CA LEU A 69 28.38 -17.92 43.89
C LEU A 69 28.14 -18.88 45.07
N PRO A 70 28.20 -20.20 44.83
CA PRO A 70 27.91 -21.22 45.83
C PRO A 70 29.05 -21.42 46.84
N GLY A 71 30.28 -21.02 46.49
CA GLY A 71 31.48 -21.15 47.29
C GLY A 71 32.16 -19.82 47.60
N ARG A 72 33.21 -19.86 48.42
CA ARG A 72 33.95 -18.67 48.86
C ARG A 72 35.06 -18.35 47.87
N ILE A 73 34.86 -17.34 47.05
CA ILE A 73 35.80 -17.01 45.98
C ILE A 73 37.04 -16.32 46.52
N VAL A 74 38.20 -16.85 46.15
CA VAL A 74 39.53 -16.34 46.54
C VAL A 74 40.14 -15.48 45.43
N ARG A 75 39.86 -15.82 44.15
CA ARG A 75 40.42 -15.10 43.00
C ARG A 75 39.38 -14.89 41.90
N VAL A 76 39.44 -13.72 41.27
CA VAL A 76 38.66 -13.37 40.08
C VAL A 76 39.62 -12.95 38.99
N ASP A 77 39.56 -13.62 37.84
CA ASP A 77 40.45 -13.40 36.69
C ASP A 77 39.72 -13.57 35.35
N GLY A 78 40.41 -13.31 34.25
CA GLY A 78 39.93 -13.57 32.88
C GLY A 78 39.05 -12.49 32.23
N PHE A 79 38.64 -11.46 32.97
CA PHE A 79 37.75 -10.42 32.46
C PHE A 79 38.47 -9.23 31.82
N ASP A 80 37.79 -8.57 30.89
CA ASP A 80 38.26 -7.34 30.25
C ASP A 80 37.74 -6.11 31.02
N PRO A 81 38.61 -5.31 31.67
CA PRO A 81 38.20 -4.13 32.43
C PRO A 81 37.62 -3.00 31.56
N ALA A 82 37.82 -3.04 30.23
CA ALA A 82 37.17 -2.10 29.32
C ALA A 82 35.67 -2.40 29.12
N VAL A 83 35.25 -3.66 29.31
CA VAL A 83 33.88 -4.12 29.06
C VAL A 83 33.08 -4.20 30.35
N VAL A 84 33.68 -4.74 31.42
CA VAL A 84 32.99 -4.99 32.70
C VAL A 84 33.92 -4.68 33.87
N ASN A 85 33.36 -4.07 34.92
CA ASN A 85 34.01 -3.94 36.22
C ASN A 85 33.38 -4.91 37.22
N VAL A 86 34.23 -5.57 38.01
CA VAL A 86 33.81 -6.56 39.01
C VAL A 86 34.24 -6.09 40.39
N THR A 87 33.30 -6.00 41.32
CA THR A 87 33.57 -5.59 42.70
C THR A 87 32.99 -6.63 43.66
N ALA A 88 33.80 -7.12 44.58
CA ALA A 88 33.35 -8.02 45.64
C ALA A 88 32.55 -7.24 46.69
N LEU A 89 31.32 -7.69 47.00
CA LEU A 89 30.54 -7.18 48.12
C LEU A 89 30.76 -8.06 49.35
N THR A 90 30.70 -9.37 49.13
CA THR A 90 31.00 -10.40 50.12
C THR A 90 31.88 -11.47 49.46
N PRO A 91 32.43 -12.44 50.20
CA PRO A 91 33.19 -13.54 49.61
C PRO A 91 32.37 -14.46 48.67
N THR A 92 31.04 -14.31 48.62
CA THR A 92 30.12 -15.07 47.76
C THR A 92 29.39 -14.19 46.73
N ASP A 93 29.26 -12.89 46.98
CA ASP A 93 28.44 -11.98 46.19
C ASP A 93 29.33 -10.94 45.49
N PHE A 94 29.27 -10.94 44.15
CA PHE A 94 30.06 -10.05 43.30
C PHE A 94 29.13 -9.16 42.48
N ARG A 95 29.35 -7.85 42.52
CA ARG A 95 28.69 -6.90 41.62
C ARG A 95 29.47 -6.81 40.34
N ILE A 96 28.77 -7.05 39.24
CA ILE A 96 29.26 -6.99 37.89
C ILE A 96 28.60 -5.77 37.25
N GLN A 97 29.39 -4.75 36.92
CA GLN A 97 28.94 -3.53 36.28
C GLN A 97 29.39 -3.50 34.83
N ALA A 98 28.45 -3.34 33.90
CA ALA A 98 28.73 -3.20 32.49
C ALA A 98 29.21 -1.78 32.18
N ILE A 99 30.39 -1.67 31.55
CA ILE A 99 30.99 -0.40 31.12
C ILE A 99 30.73 -0.17 29.63
N ALA A 100 31.08 -1.15 28.79
CA ALA A 100 31.01 -1.03 27.33
C ALA A 100 30.36 -2.28 26.70
N PRO A 101 29.70 -2.15 25.53
CA PRO A 101 29.13 -3.29 24.82
C PRO A 101 30.22 -4.25 24.31
N GLY A 102 30.03 -5.54 24.55
CA GLY A 102 31.02 -6.56 24.20
C GLY A 102 30.73 -7.92 24.83
N VAL A 103 31.62 -8.87 24.57
CA VAL A 103 31.59 -10.19 25.19
C VAL A 103 32.85 -10.34 26.03
N THR A 104 32.69 -10.71 27.29
CA THR A 104 33.82 -10.98 28.18
C THR A 104 33.51 -12.19 29.05
N THR A 105 34.55 -12.88 29.51
CA THR A 105 34.39 -14.03 30.39
C THR A 105 35.02 -13.69 31.73
N ILE A 106 34.31 -13.98 32.82
CA ILE A 106 34.87 -13.89 34.17
C ILE A 106 35.11 -15.31 34.66
N VAL A 107 36.29 -15.57 35.21
CA VAL A 107 36.62 -16.81 35.90
C VAL A 107 36.70 -16.51 37.39
N PHE A 108 35.92 -17.24 38.18
CA PHE A 108 35.95 -17.18 39.63
C PHE A 108 36.58 -18.48 40.15
N ALA A 109 37.61 -18.37 40.98
CA ALA A 109 38.26 -19.50 41.61
C ALA A 109 37.92 -19.57 43.11
N ASP A 110 37.38 -20.70 43.52
CA ASP A 110 37.04 -21.03 44.91
C ASP A 110 38.25 -21.56 45.69
N GLU A 111 38.15 -21.57 47.01
CA GLU A 111 39.18 -22.08 47.92
C GLU A 111 39.45 -23.58 47.74
N ALA A 112 38.44 -24.35 47.32
CA ALA A 112 38.56 -25.77 47.00
C ALA A 112 39.20 -26.05 45.62
N GLY A 113 39.64 -25.01 44.90
CA GLY A 113 40.18 -25.12 43.54
C GLY A 113 39.12 -25.28 42.44
N GLY A 114 37.84 -25.13 42.77
CA GLY A 114 36.75 -25.09 41.81
C GLY A 114 36.78 -23.83 40.95
N LEU A 115 36.52 -23.97 39.65
CA LEU A 115 36.46 -22.85 38.70
C LEU A 115 35.02 -22.64 38.22
N TYR A 116 34.54 -21.42 38.33
CA TYR A 116 33.25 -20.97 37.79
C TYR A 116 33.49 -19.95 36.69
N THR A 117 33.12 -20.31 35.47
CA THR A 117 33.28 -19.47 34.29
C THR A 117 31.93 -18.83 33.94
N VAL A 118 31.87 -17.51 33.96
CA VAL A 118 30.68 -16.73 33.59
C VAL A 118 30.94 -15.98 32.30
N GLU A 119 30.26 -16.36 31.24
CA GLU A 119 30.29 -15.65 29.95
C GLU A 119 29.28 -14.52 29.99
N ILE A 120 29.73 -13.28 29.80
CA ILE A 120 28.90 -12.08 29.88
C ILE A 120 28.74 -11.47 28.50
N PHE A 121 27.48 -11.34 28.08
CA PHE A 121 27.10 -10.56 26.91
C PHE A 121 26.60 -9.18 27.37
N VAL A 122 27.38 -8.15 27.09
CA VAL A 122 26.99 -6.75 27.34
C VAL A 122 26.34 -6.17 26.09
N ALA A 123 25.04 -5.94 26.15
CA ALA A 123 24.30 -5.26 25.10
C ALA A 123 24.41 -3.73 25.25
N GLY A 124 24.55 -3.01 24.15
CA GLY A 124 24.48 -1.54 24.16
C GLY A 124 23.07 -1.04 24.49
N ASP A 125 22.98 0.16 25.09
CA ASP A 125 21.68 0.71 25.50
C ASP A 125 20.95 1.41 24.34
N VAL A 126 20.05 0.68 23.69
CA VAL A 126 19.16 1.21 22.63
C VAL A 126 17.76 1.54 23.11
N ARG A 127 17.44 1.36 24.39
CA ARG A 127 16.04 1.41 24.87
C ARG A 127 15.42 2.79 24.69
N HIS A 128 16.22 3.84 24.84
CA HIS A 128 15.77 5.21 24.65
C HIS A 128 15.38 5.46 23.19
N LEU A 129 16.26 5.08 22.25
CA LEU A 129 15.98 5.17 20.82
C LEU A 129 14.78 4.30 20.43
N GLN A 130 14.73 3.06 20.91
CA GLN A 130 13.63 2.14 20.65
C GLN A 130 12.29 2.71 21.11
N ALA A 131 12.22 3.27 22.32
CA ALA A 131 11.01 3.90 22.86
C ALA A 131 10.54 5.10 22.02
N TYR A 132 11.46 5.90 21.47
CA TYR A 132 11.12 6.98 20.55
C TYR A 132 10.54 6.45 19.23
N ILE A 133 11.19 5.43 18.65
CA ILE A 133 10.74 4.80 17.40
C ILE A 133 9.33 4.22 17.60
N ASP A 134 9.11 3.47 18.67
CA ASP A 134 7.82 2.83 18.96
C ASP A 134 6.70 3.86 19.19
N ARG A 135 7.02 5.01 19.81
CA ARG A 135 6.05 6.08 20.07
C ARG A 135 5.71 6.90 18.83
N LEU A 136 6.69 7.19 17.98
CA LEU A 136 6.51 8.04 16.79
C LEU A 136 5.99 7.25 15.57
N PHE A 137 6.34 5.97 15.48
CA PHE A 137 6.01 5.11 14.34
C PHE A 137 5.29 3.82 14.77
N PRO A 138 4.11 3.91 15.42
CA PRO A 138 3.40 2.74 15.97
C PRO A 138 2.96 1.72 14.90
N GLY A 139 2.85 2.14 13.63
CA GLY A 139 2.52 1.26 12.50
C GLY A 139 3.73 0.55 11.88
N SER A 140 4.96 0.91 12.26
CA SER A 140 6.19 0.32 11.72
C SER A 140 6.84 -0.57 12.76
N ALA A 141 7.19 -1.79 12.37
CA ALA A 141 7.84 -2.76 13.25
C ALA A 141 9.35 -2.67 13.08
N VAL A 142 9.99 -1.69 13.74
CA VAL A 142 11.43 -1.43 13.65
C VAL A 142 12.10 -1.76 14.98
N LYS A 143 13.21 -2.49 14.92
CA LYS A 143 14.06 -2.81 16.08
C LYS A 143 15.44 -2.18 15.90
N ALA A 144 15.88 -1.45 16.91
CA ALA A 144 17.23 -0.93 17.02
C ALA A 144 18.15 -1.96 17.71
N VAL A 145 19.36 -2.15 17.20
CA VAL A 145 20.39 -3.00 17.82
C VAL A 145 21.71 -2.22 17.81
N ALA A 146 22.27 -1.97 18.99
CA ALA A 146 23.57 -1.34 19.11
C ALA A 146 24.69 -2.33 18.76
N VAL A 147 25.64 -1.87 17.95
CA VAL A 147 26.85 -2.58 17.53
C VAL A 147 28.02 -1.60 17.66
N ARG A 148 28.79 -1.72 18.75
CA ARG A 148 29.85 -0.76 19.12
C ARG A 148 29.27 0.67 19.15
N ASP A 149 29.84 1.59 18.39
CA ASP A 149 29.40 2.99 18.28
C ASP A 149 28.34 3.20 17.18
N SER A 150 27.77 2.12 16.63
CA SER A 150 26.78 2.19 15.56
C SER A 150 25.47 1.53 15.95
N VAL A 151 24.37 1.95 15.33
CA VAL A 151 23.07 1.31 15.50
C VAL A 151 22.58 0.72 14.19
N VAL A 152 22.14 -0.53 14.26
CA VAL A 152 21.47 -1.22 13.16
C VAL A 152 19.97 -1.08 13.35
N LEU A 153 19.30 -0.49 12.36
CA LEU A 153 17.85 -0.40 12.30
C LEU A 153 17.33 -1.48 11.37
N ARG A 154 16.54 -2.43 11.91
CA ARG A 154 16.00 -3.55 11.14
C ARG A 154 14.49 -3.67 11.33
N GLY A 155 13.80 -4.20 10.32
CA GLY A 155 12.36 -4.46 10.38
C GLY A 155 11.60 -3.83 9.23
N TRP A 156 10.30 -3.63 9.41
CA TRP A 156 9.40 -3.18 8.35
C TRP A 156 8.86 -1.79 8.63
N VAL A 157 8.80 -0.98 7.59
CA VAL A 157 8.25 0.38 7.63
C VAL A 157 7.09 0.47 6.64
N THR A 158 5.95 1.00 7.07
CA THR A 158 4.74 1.06 6.22
C THR A 158 4.82 2.08 5.09
N ARG A 159 5.71 3.07 5.23
CA ARG A 159 5.81 4.23 4.35
C ARG A 159 7.29 4.55 4.06
N PRO A 160 7.70 4.66 2.79
CA PRO A 160 9.08 5.00 2.43
C PRO A 160 9.60 6.25 3.14
N GLU A 161 8.77 7.28 3.27
CA GLU A 161 9.12 8.55 3.91
C GLU A 161 9.48 8.40 5.40
N SER A 162 9.01 7.36 6.07
CA SER A 162 9.33 7.12 7.48
C SER A 162 10.75 6.55 7.67
N ILE A 163 11.35 5.95 6.63
CA ILE A 163 12.75 5.48 6.71
C ILE A 163 13.69 6.65 6.98
N THR A 164 13.57 7.72 6.20
CA THR A 164 14.42 8.90 6.34
C THR A 164 14.30 9.52 7.73
N ALA A 165 13.06 9.71 8.21
CA ALA A 165 12.82 10.29 9.54
C ALA A 165 13.37 9.41 10.68
N ILE A 166 13.26 8.07 10.58
CA ILE A 166 13.80 7.16 11.60
C ILE A 166 15.33 7.22 11.62
N VAL A 167 15.97 7.27 10.44
CA VAL A 167 17.43 7.38 10.34
C VAL A 167 17.92 8.69 10.96
N GLU A 168 17.29 9.81 10.63
CA GLU A 168 17.64 11.13 11.20
C GLU A 168 17.52 11.16 12.74
N ILE A 169 16.49 10.53 13.30
CA ILE A 169 16.35 10.39 14.75
C ILE A 169 17.48 9.53 15.31
N ALA A 170 17.80 8.40 14.67
CA ALA A 170 18.85 7.50 15.14
C ALA A 170 20.25 8.14 15.09
N GLU A 171 20.52 9.03 14.13
CA GLU A 171 21.77 9.79 14.01
C GLU A 171 22.00 10.76 15.18
N GLN A 172 20.93 11.19 15.88
CA GLN A 172 21.05 11.99 17.11
C GLN A 172 21.57 11.17 18.31
N PHE A 173 21.43 9.84 18.27
CA PHE A 173 21.87 8.95 19.35
C PHE A 173 23.21 8.28 19.07
N TYR A 174 23.48 7.94 17.81
CA TYR A 174 24.67 7.22 17.39
C TYR A 174 25.36 7.90 16.21
N PRO A 175 26.70 8.00 16.20
CA PRO A 175 27.45 8.64 15.12
C PRO A 175 27.32 7.88 13.79
N ARG A 176 26.95 6.60 13.80
CA ARG A 176 26.78 5.79 12.60
C ARG A 176 25.50 4.96 12.67
N VAL A 177 24.64 5.12 11.66
CA VAL A 177 23.39 4.37 11.54
C VAL A 177 23.48 3.44 10.32
N LEU A 178 23.17 2.16 10.52
CA LEU A 178 23.08 1.16 9.47
C LEU A 178 21.60 0.87 9.21
N ASN A 179 21.13 1.28 8.04
CA ASN A 179 19.76 1.04 7.63
C ASN A 179 19.61 -0.35 7.01
N GLN A 180 18.88 -1.24 7.69
CA GLN A 180 18.45 -2.55 7.20
C GLN A 180 16.91 -2.67 7.25
N MET A 181 16.21 -1.54 7.25
CA MET A 181 14.75 -1.51 7.23
C MET A 181 14.25 -1.81 5.82
N GLN A 182 13.10 -2.48 5.74
CA GLN A 182 12.42 -2.81 4.50
C GLN A 182 11.08 -2.07 4.45
N VAL A 183 10.71 -1.54 3.29
CA VAL A 183 9.37 -0.98 3.12
C VAL A 183 8.38 -2.13 2.98
N GLY A 184 7.44 -2.24 3.92
CA GLY A 184 6.38 -3.22 3.90
C GLY A 184 5.28 -2.83 2.91
N GLY A 185 4.83 -3.81 2.13
CA GLY A 185 3.66 -3.71 1.24
C GLY A 185 4.00 -3.37 -0.21
N ALA A 186 3.34 -4.06 -1.14
CA ALA A 186 3.28 -3.59 -2.52
C ALA A 186 2.30 -2.40 -2.54
N GLN A 187 2.83 -1.19 -2.71
CA GLN A 187 1.98 -0.02 -2.92
C GLN A 187 1.36 -0.11 -4.32
N GLN A 188 0.21 -0.76 -4.40
CA GLN A 188 -0.58 -0.90 -5.63
C GLN A 188 -1.54 0.28 -5.76
N VAL A 189 -1.66 0.78 -6.98
CA VAL A 189 -2.60 1.83 -7.36
C VAL A 189 -3.52 1.25 -8.42
N ILE A 190 -4.81 1.23 -8.10
CA ILE A 190 -5.86 0.85 -9.05
C ILE A 190 -6.41 2.12 -9.67
N LEU A 191 -6.14 2.32 -10.96
CA LEU A 191 -6.66 3.42 -11.75
C LEU A 191 -7.97 2.96 -12.41
N LYS A 192 -9.09 3.58 -12.03
CA LYS A 192 -10.37 3.43 -12.72
C LYS A 192 -10.55 4.60 -13.67
N VAL A 193 -10.44 4.35 -14.97
CA VAL A 193 -10.49 5.39 -15.98
C VAL A 193 -11.83 5.35 -16.69
N LYS A 194 -12.40 6.53 -16.97
CA LYS A 194 -13.62 6.67 -17.76
C LYS A 194 -13.33 7.59 -18.93
N VAL A 195 -13.43 7.07 -20.14
CA VAL A 195 -13.23 7.84 -21.37
C VAL A 195 -14.59 8.21 -21.93
N MET A 196 -14.82 9.50 -22.14
CA MET A 196 -16.11 10.04 -22.57
C MET A 196 -15.89 10.97 -23.76
N GLU A 197 -16.70 10.77 -24.80
CA GLU A 197 -16.81 11.69 -25.93
C GLU A 197 -17.92 12.70 -25.64
N VAL A 198 -17.60 13.99 -25.82
CA VAL A 198 -18.53 15.09 -25.53
C VAL A 198 -18.64 16.00 -26.74
N GLN A 199 -19.84 16.09 -27.31
CA GLN A 199 -20.12 17.00 -28.42
C GLN A 199 -20.38 18.42 -27.88
N ARG A 200 -19.32 19.22 -27.79
CA ARG A 200 -19.39 20.59 -27.26
C ARG A 200 -20.36 21.48 -28.04
N SER A 201 -20.51 21.26 -29.35
CA SER A 201 -21.43 22.01 -30.21
C SER A 201 -22.89 21.84 -29.77
N LYS A 202 -23.32 20.60 -29.51
CA LYS A 202 -24.66 20.29 -29.00
C LYS A 202 -24.90 20.89 -27.61
N ILE A 203 -23.90 20.82 -26.72
CA ILE A 203 -23.99 21.45 -25.38
C ILE A 203 -24.16 22.97 -25.48
N ARG A 204 -23.48 23.64 -26.41
CA ARG A 204 -23.66 25.09 -26.63
C ARG A 204 -25.01 25.44 -27.23
N GLN A 205 -25.58 24.57 -28.07
CA GLN A 205 -26.91 24.75 -28.66
C GLN A 205 -28.05 24.52 -27.65
N LEU A 206 -27.79 23.78 -26.58
CA LEU A 206 -28.65 23.67 -25.39
C LEU A 206 -28.67 24.94 -24.51
N GLY A 207 -28.37 26.09 -25.08
CA GLY A 207 -28.69 27.36 -24.43
C GLY A 207 -30.20 27.47 -24.27
N PHE A 208 -30.65 27.86 -23.08
CA PHE A 208 -32.06 28.04 -22.78
C PHE A 208 -32.65 29.11 -23.71
N ASN A 209 -33.69 28.75 -24.47
CA ASN A 209 -34.52 29.71 -25.18
C ASN A 209 -35.73 30.02 -24.31
N PHE A 210 -35.80 31.22 -23.73
CA PHE A 210 -36.98 31.70 -23.06
C PHE A 210 -37.58 32.88 -23.83
N LEU A 211 -38.91 32.86 -23.91
CA LEU A 211 -39.74 33.90 -24.50
C LEU A 211 -40.66 34.41 -23.39
N TYR A 212 -40.46 35.64 -22.97
CA TYR A 212 -41.32 36.33 -22.02
C TYR A 212 -42.05 37.45 -22.77
N LEU A 213 -43.39 37.43 -22.70
CA LEU A 213 -44.28 38.37 -23.36
C LEU A 213 -45.29 38.86 -22.33
N ASP A 214 -45.34 40.17 -22.14
CA ASP A 214 -46.30 40.90 -21.31
C ASP A 214 -46.86 42.07 -22.14
N ASP A 215 -47.95 42.71 -21.70
CA ASP A 215 -48.67 43.77 -22.43
C ASP A 215 -47.79 44.94 -22.88
N ASN A 216 -46.59 45.08 -22.28
CA ASN A 216 -45.64 46.14 -22.60
C ASN A 216 -44.15 45.69 -22.68
N LEU A 217 -43.86 44.38 -22.61
CA LEU A 217 -42.47 43.88 -22.55
C LEU A 217 -42.30 42.56 -23.31
N ALA A 218 -41.37 42.55 -24.27
CA ALA A 218 -40.94 41.35 -24.98
C ALA A 218 -39.45 41.08 -24.68
N LEU A 219 -39.15 39.96 -24.02
CA LEU A 219 -37.79 39.48 -23.81
C LEU A 219 -37.60 38.15 -24.55
N ILE A 220 -36.66 38.14 -25.49
CA ILE A 220 -36.32 36.98 -26.32
C ILE A 220 -34.86 36.64 -26.04
N SER A 221 -34.58 35.42 -25.59
CA SER A 221 -33.20 34.94 -25.46
C SER A 221 -32.93 33.81 -26.46
N THR A 222 -32.18 34.07 -27.52
CA THR A 222 -31.72 33.04 -28.44
C THR A 222 -30.23 32.76 -28.25
N PRO A 223 -29.81 31.50 -28.06
CA PRO A 223 -28.39 31.16 -28.06
C PRO A 223 -27.82 31.39 -29.47
N GLY A 224 -26.96 32.39 -29.62
CA GLY A 224 -26.08 32.49 -30.79
C GLY A 224 -26.16 33.76 -31.64
N GLN A 225 -27.15 34.65 -31.48
CA GLN A 225 -27.17 35.97 -32.14
C GLN A 225 -28.26 36.90 -31.59
N LEU A 226 -28.05 38.21 -31.73
CA LEU A 226 -28.93 39.29 -31.27
C LEU A 226 -30.12 39.47 -32.23
N THR A 227 -31.35 39.40 -31.73
CA THR A 227 -32.57 39.81 -32.45
C THR A 227 -32.89 41.26 -32.10
N GLN A 228 -33.04 42.14 -33.10
CA GLN A 228 -33.44 43.54 -32.88
C GLN A 228 -34.98 43.65 -32.91
N LEU A 229 -35.55 44.25 -31.87
CA LEU A 229 -36.97 44.58 -31.83
C LEU A 229 -37.22 45.78 -32.77
N ALA A 230 -37.94 45.55 -33.87
CA ALA A 230 -38.05 46.52 -34.95
C ALA A 230 -39.12 47.60 -34.67
N SER A 231 -40.28 47.23 -34.10
CA SER A 231 -41.32 48.17 -33.70
C SER A 231 -42.41 47.51 -32.85
N LEU A 232 -42.87 48.20 -31.79
CA LEU A 232 -44.17 47.93 -31.16
C LEU A 232 -45.20 48.85 -31.80
N LEU A 233 -46.19 48.27 -32.48
CA LEU A 233 -47.31 49.00 -33.06
C LEU A 233 -48.57 48.64 -32.28
N THR A 234 -49.19 49.65 -31.67
CA THR A 234 -50.54 49.57 -31.12
C THR A 234 -51.51 50.17 -32.13
N PRO A 235 -52.25 49.35 -32.90
CA PRO A 235 -53.30 49.88 -33.76
C PRO A 235 -54.35 50.53 -32.85
N SER A 236 -54.75 51.76 -33.16
CA SER A 236 -55.84 52.44 -32.44
C SER A 236 -57.10 51.58 -32.52
N GLY A 237 -57.45 50.91 -31.41
CA GLY A 237 -58.60 50.02 -31.31
C GLY A 237 -58.34 48.53 -31.55
N GLY A 238 -57.08 48.08 -31.61
CA GLY A 238 -56.71 46.67 -31.79
C GLY A 238 -55.72 46.16 -30.74
N THR A 239 -55.60 44.83 -30.64
CA THR A 239 -54.64 44.12 -29.77
C THR A 239 -53.20 44.51 -30.14
N PRO A 240 -52.29 44.77 -29.18
CA PRO A 240 -50.89 45.13 -29.46
C PRO A 240 -50.21 44.09 -30.36
N GLY A 241 -49.54 44.55 -31.42
CA GLY A 241 -48.78 43.71 -32.34
C GLY A 241 -47.29 44.07 -32.30
N ALA A 242 -46.43 43.11 -31.94
CA ALA A 242 -44.99 43.27 -32.04
C ALA A 242 -44.52 42.82 -33.43
N SER A 243 -43.81 43.68 -34.16
CA SER A 243 -43.14 43.28 -35.41
C SER A 243 -41.66 43.03 -35.12
N VAL A 244 -41.23 41.79 -35.35
CA VAL A 244 -39.83 41.35 -35.23
C VAL A 244 -39.30 41.13 -36.64
N ALA A 245 -38.31 41.93 -37.04
CA ALA A 245 -37.67 41.78 -38.35
C ALA A 245 -36.47 40.82 -38.21
N PRO A 246 -36.47 39.65 -38.88
CA PRO A 246 -35.31 38.79 -38.89
C PRO A 246 -34.15 39.46 -39.63
N ILE A 247 -32.95 39.39 -39.07
CA ILE A 247 -31.73 39.77 -39.77
C ILE A 247 -31.50 38.75 -40.89
N ALA A 248 -31.13 39.21 -42.09
CA ALA A 248 -30.93 38.35 -43.26
C ALA A 248 -29.99 37.18 -42.94
N GLY A 249 -30.48 35.94 -43.10
CA GLY A 249 -29.78 34.70 -42.76
C GLY A 249 -30.42 33.85 -41.65
N ALA A 250 -31.51 34.31 -41.03
CA ALA A 250 -32.22 33.56 -39.99
C ALA A 250 -33.11 32.43 -40.55
N THR A 251 -33.05 31.25 -39.92
CA THR A 251 -33.98 30.15 -40.17
C THR A 251 -35.16 30.28 -39.21
N VAL A 252 -36.37 30.39 -39.76
CA VAL A 252 -37.71 30.35 -39.11
C VAL A 252 -38.42 31.70 -38.95
N ALA A 253 -39.68 31.67 -39.40
CA ALA A 253 -40.71 32.69 -39.39
C ALA A 253 -42.00 32.12 -38.77
N GLY A 254 -42.87 32.99 -38.24
CA GLY A 254 -44.28 32.69 -37.96
C GLY A 254 -44.73 32.93 -36.51
N GLY A 255 -46.00 33.34 -36.35
CA GLY A 255 -46.70 33.51 -35.07
C GLY A 255 -48.20 33.25 -35.20
N VAL A 256 -48.88 32.98 -34.08
CA VAL A 256 -50.34 33.10 -33.84
C VAL A 256 -50.54 33.38 -32.35
N ILE A 257 -51.45 34.29 -32.03
CA ILE A 257 -51.82 34.68 -30.66
C ILE A 257 -53.10 33.92 -30.28
N ASN A 258 -53.04 33.03 -29.28
CA ASN A 258 -54.23 32.61 -28.55
C ASN A 258 -53.93 32.16 -27.11
N ASN A 259 -54.96 32.26 -26.26
CA ASN A 259 -54.84 32.59 -24.85
C ASN A 259 -54.69 31.39 -23.88
N ASN A 260 -53.97 30.31 -24.23
CA ASN A 260 -53.73 29.25 -23.24
C ASN A 260 -52.50 28.35 -23.52
N PHE A 261 -51.47 28.52 -22.68
CA PHE A 261 -50.42 27.57 -22.28
C PHE A 261 -49.44 26.99 -23.34
N VAL A 262 -48.18 27.46 -23.27
CA VAL A 262 -47.02 27.05 -24.11
C VAL A 262 -45.98 26.24 -23.30
N PHE A 263 -46.39 25.49 -22.28
CA PHE A 263 -45.45 24.80 -21.37
C PHE A 263 -45.14 23.33 -21.74
N GLN A 264 -45.83 22.72 -22.72
CA GLN A 264 -45.60 21.30 -23.08
C GLN A 264 -44.43 21.05 -24.04
N GLY A 265 -44.06 21.99 -24.92
CA GLY A 265 -43.00 21.76 -25.93
C GLY A 265 -41.56 21.75 -25.38
N PHE A 266 -41.34 22.36 -24.20
CA PHE A 266 -40.01 22.54 -23.60
C PHE A 266 -39.47 21.24 -22.96
N LEU A 267 -40.37 20.38 -22.45
CA LEU A 267 -39.98 19.17 -21.72
C LEU A 267 -39.65 17.98 -22.64
N GLU A 268 -40.21 17.96 -23.85
CA GLU A 268 -40.06 16.85 -24.81
C GLU A 268 -38.74 16.91 -25.61
N ALA A 269 -38.13 18.10 -25.71
CA ALA A 269 -36.85 18.32 -26.38
C ALA A 269 -35.62 17.88 -25.56
N LEU A 270 -35.68 17.99 -24.22
CA LEU A 270 -34.57 17.64 -23.33
C LEU A 270 -34.28 16.13 -23.28
N LYS A 271 -35.25 15.29 -23.65
CA LYS A 271 -35.16 13.82 -23.56
C LYS A 271 -34.40 13.16 -24.72
N ARG A 272 -34.05 13.90 -25.78
CA ARG A 272 -33.68 13.33 -27.10
C ARG A 272 -32.20 13.43 -27.52
N GLU A 273 -31.36 14.18 -26.81
CA GLU A 273 -30.10 14.68 -27.42
C GLU A 273 -28.80 13.88 -27.18
N SER A 274 -28.82 12.74 -26.47
CA SER A 274 -27.67 11.80 -26.40
C SER A 274 -26.28 12.48 -26.30
N LEU A 275 -26.15 13.43 -25.37
CA LEU A 275 -25.07 14.45 -25.37
C LEU A 275 -23.70 13.94 -24.92
N LEU A 276 -23.65 12.72 -24.40
CA LEU A 276 -22.45 12.12 -23.84
C LEU A 276 -22.43 10.65 -24.21
N LYS A 277 -21.34 10.22 -24.84
CA LYS A 277 -21.08 8.82 -25.18
C LYS A 277 -19.88 8.35 -24.35
N ILE A 278 -20.09 7.33 -23.53
CA ILE A 278 -19.00 6.67 -22.80
C ILE A 278 -18.33 5.71 -23.80
N LEU A 279 -17.02 5.86 -24.01
CA LEU A 279 -16.26 5.04 -24.95
C LEU A 279 -15.70 3.79 -24.29
N ALA A 280 -15.13 3.94 -23.09
CA ALA A 280 -14.58 2.82 -22.33
C ALA A 280 -14.44 3.16 -20.84
N GLU A 281 -14.55 2.13 -19.98
CA GLU A 281 -14.26 2.23 -18.53
C GLU A 281 -13.17 1.23 -18.11
N PRO A 282 -11.92 1.37 -18.56
CA PRO A 282 -10.88 0.41 -18.21
C PRO A 282 -10.38 0.58 -16.77
N THR A 283 -9.95 -0.54 -16.19
CA THR A 283 -9.29 -0.58 -14.87
C THR A 283 -7.86 -1.06 -15.03
N LEU A 284 -6.90 -0.30 -14.51
CA LEU A 284 -5.47 -0.62 -14.54
C LEU A 284 -4.95 -0.79 -13.11
N ASN A 285 -4.28 -1.91 -12.84
CA ASN A 285 -3.57 -2.11 -11.58
C ASN A 285 -2.06 -2.01 -11.82
N THR A 286 -1.38 -1.14 -11.09
CA THR A 286 0.08 -0.98 -11.21
C THR A 286 0.72 -0.68 -9.86
N ALA A 287 2.03 -0.89 -9.76
CA ALA A 287 2.81 -0.52 -8.59
C ALA A 287 3.16 0.97 -8.61
N ASN A 288 3.38 1.54 -7.43
CA ASN A 288 3.85 2.91 -7.27
C ASN A 288 5.16 3.16 -8.07
N GLY A 289 5.14 4.18 -8.92
CA GLY A 289 6.26 4.60 -9.76
C GLY A 289 6.54 3.70 -10.97
N ARG A 290 5.71 2.68 -11.23
CA ARG A 290 5.91 1.77 -12.36
C ARG A 290 5.00 2.16 -13.53
N PRO A 291 5.55 2.32 -14.76
CA PRO A 291 4.73 2.56 -15.93
C PRO A 291 3.86 1.34 -16.22
N ALA A 292 2.62 1.59 -16.58
CA ALA A 292 1.67 0.57 -16.96
C ALA A 292 0.85 1.02 -18.18
N ASN A 293 0.71 0.08 -19.12
CA ASN A 293 0.03 0.28 -20.38
C ASN A 293 -1.26 -0.54 -20.39
N LEU A 294 -2.32 0.07 -20.88
CA LEU A 294 -3.61 -0.57 -21.07
C LEU A 294 -4.09 -0.31 -22.49
N LEU A 295 -4.57 -1.35 -23.15
CA LEU A 295 -5.29 -1.28 -24.41
C LEU A 295 -6.67 -1.91 -24.21
N ALA A 296 -7.72 -1.14 -24.47
CA ALA A 296 -9.10 -1.60 -24.52
C ALA A 296 -9.63 -1.40 -25.95
N GLY A 297 -9.55 -2.46 -26.75
CA GLY A 297 -9.85 -2.39 -28.18
C GLY A 297 -9.53 -3.70 -28.90
N GLY A 298 -8.98 -3.60 -30.11
CA GLY A 298 -8.56 -4.75 -30.88
C GLY A 298 -7.49 -4.38 -31.91
N GLU A 299 -7.17 -5.32 -32.80
CA GLU A 299 -6.21 -5.11 -33.89
C GLU A 299 -6.94 -5.10 -35.23
N PHE A 300 -6.51 -4.25 -36.14
CA PHE A 300 -6.94 -4.24 -37.53
C PHE A 300 -5.75 -4.54 -38.44
N GLN A 301 -5.97 -5.46 -39.35
CA GLN A 301 -4.99 -5.79 -40.38
C GLN A 301 -5.00 -4.74 -41.48
N ILE A 302 -3.85 -4.14 -41.74
CA ILE A 302 -3.60 -3.27 -42.88
C ILE A 302 -2.67 -3.99 -43.86
N LEU A 303 -3.05 -3.92 -45.13
CA LEU A 303 -2.26 -4.47 -46.22
C LEU A 303 -1.23 -3.43 -46.64
N VAL A 304 0.05 -3.75 -46.47
CA VAL A 304 1.14 -2.87 -46.88
C VAL A 304 1.79 -3.48 -48.13
N PRO A 305 1.73 -2.82 -49.30
CA PRO A 305 2.38 -3.31 -50.51
C PRO A 305 3.91 -3.23 -50.34
N GLN A 306 4.60 -4.34 -50.58
CA GLN A 306 6.06 -4.42 -50.62
C GLN A 306 6.56 -4.46 -52.09
N SER A 307 7.88 -4.29 -52.27
CA SER A 307 8.52 -4.44 -53.57
C SER A 307 8.28 -5.85 -54.16
N LEU A 308 8.18 -5.95 -55.49
CA LEU A 308 7.81 -7.17 -56.25
C LEU A 308 6.35 -7.64 -56.14
N GLY A 309 5.41 -6.78 -55.72
CA GLY A 309 3.97 -7.09 -55.77
C GLY A 309 3.50 -8.06 -54.68
N THR A 310 4.32 -8.31 -53.65
CA THR A 310 3.91 -9.03 -52.45
C THR A 310 3.19 -8.06 -51.51
N THR A 311 2.05 -8.49 -50.95
CA THR A 311 1.32 -7.71 -49.94
C THR A 311 1.57 -8.36 -48.59
N THR A 312 2.14 -7.62 -47.63
CA THR A 312 2.26 -8.12 -46.26
C THR A 312 1.10 -7.61 -45.41
N VAL A 313 0.77 -8.34 -44.36
CA VAL A 313 -0.26 -7.97 -43.39
C VAL A 313 0.43 -7.41 -42.16
N GLU A 314 0.22 -6.12 -41.87
CA GLU A 314 0.63 -5.46 -40.62
C GLU A 314 -0.60 -5.27 -39.73
N TYR A 315 -0.46 -5.54 -38.43
CA TYR A 315 -1.54 -5.35 -37.47
C TYR A 315 -1.37 -4.00 -36.75
N ARG A 316 -2.41 -3.18 -36.78
CA ARG A 316 -2.48 -1.92 -36.03
C ARG A 316 -3.57 -1.98 -34.97
N GLU A 317 -3.21 -1.64 -33.75
CA GLU A 317 -4.15 -1.54 -32.63
C GLU A 317 -5.10 -0.36 -32.81
N PHE A 318 -6.36 -0.54 -32.42
CA PHE A 318 -7.36 0.52 -32.33
C PHE A 318 -8.17 0.34 -31.04
N GLY A 319 -8.80 1.41 -30.55
CA GLY A 319 -9.53 1.46 -29.30
C GLY A 319 -8.96 2.51 -28.35
N VAL A 320 -9.12 2.28 -27.04
CA VAL A 320 -8.61 3.16 -26.01
C VAL A 320 -7.27 2.64 -25.51
N ARG A 321 -6.20 3.39 -25.75
CA ARG A 321 -4.89 3.14 -25.18
C ARG A 321 -4.63 4.13 -24.05
N LEU A 322 -4.07 3.64 -22.95
CA LEU A 322 -3.71 4.46 -21.81
C LEU A 322 -2.36 4.02 -21.28
N GLU A 323 -1.42 4.95 -21.28
CA GLU A 323 -0.17 4.82 -20.54
C GLU A 323 -0.25 5.70 -19.29
N ALA A 324 0.02 5.08 -18.13
CA ALA A 324 -0.10 5.74 -16.84
C ALA A 324 1.08 5.39 -15.93
N VAL A 325 1.65 6.42 -15.28
CA VAL A 325 2.66 6.27 -14.23
C VAL A 325 2.15 6.94 -12.95
N PRO A 326 1.60 6.17 -12.00
CA PRO A 326 1.17 6.73 -10.72
C PRO A 326 2.33 6.80 -9.73
N THR A 327 2.53 7.95 -9.09
CA THR A 327 3.49 8.14 -7.99
C THR A 327 2.75 8.57 -6.72
N ILE A 328 2.86 7.81 -5.64
CA ILE A 328 2.26 8.14 -4.34
C ILE A 328 3.14 9.18 -3.64
N LEU A 329 2.53 10.30 -3.23
CA LEU A 329 3.22 11.41 -2.56
C LEU A 329 3.00 11.41 -1.03
N GLY A 330 2.28 10.41 -0.50
CA GLY A 330 1.87 10.34 0.90
C GLY A 330 0.60 11.16 1.19
N GLY A 331 -0.05 10.86 2.33
CA GLY A 331 -1.26 11.58 2.78
C GLY A 331 -2.48 11.42 1.86
N GLY A 332 -2.63 10.27 1.18
CA GLY A 332 -3.74 9.99 0.28
C GLY A 332 -3.67 10.67 -1.09
N ARG A 333 -2.56 11.36 -1.41
CA ARG A 333 -2.34 12.03 -2.70
C ARG A 333 -1.53 11.16 -3.65
N VAL A 334 -1.89 11.21 -4.93
CA VAL A 334 -1.21 10.50 -6.02
C VAL A 334 -0.94 11.51 -7.14
N ARG A 335 0.31 11.56 -7.62
CA ARG A 335 0.68 12.23 -8.85
C ARG A 335 0.51 11.24 -10.00
N LEU A 336 -0.14 11.66 -11.07
CA LEU A 336 -0.39 10.82 -12.24
C LEU A 336 0.22 11.49 -13.47
N GLU A 337 1.07 10.74 -14.17
CA GLU A 337 1.46 11.06 -15.55
C GLU A 337 0.64 10.16 -16.47
N LEU A 338 -0.14 10.76 -17.37
CA LEU A 338 -1.13 10.08 -18.20
C LEU A 338 -0.94 10.46 -19.66
N ALA A 339 -0.91 9.47 -20.54
CA ALA A 339 -0.97 9.62 -21.98
C ALA A 339 -2.14 8.77 -22.52
N PRO A 340 -3.37 9.31 -22.55
CA PRO A 340 -4.52 8.65 -23.14
C PRO A 340 -4.57 8.87 -24.66
N GLU A 341 -4.93 7.82 -25.39
CA GLU A 341 -5.15 7.81 -26.83
C GLU A 341 -6.46 7.07 -27.13
N VAL A 342 -7.24 7.60 -28.08
CA VAL A 342 -8.51 7.01 -28.52
C VAL A 342 -8.50 6.93 -30.04
N SER A 343 -8.63 5.71 -30.55
CA SER A 343 -8.62 5.40 -31.98
C SER A 343 -9.88 4.62 -32.32
N GLU A 344 -10.67 5.11 -33.28
CA GLU A 344 -11.82 4.40 -33.83
C GLU A 344 -11.53 4.00 -35.28
N ARG A 345 -12.19 2.93 -35.76
CA ARG A 345 -12.08 2.52 -37.17
C ARG A 345 -12.92 3.45 -38.03
N ASP A 346 -12.30 4.05 -39.03
CA ASP A 346 -12.99 4.78 -40.08
C ASP A 346 -13.34 3.83 -41.24
N PHE A 347 -14.63 3.52 -41.39
CA PHE A 347 -15.14 2.68 -42.47
C PHE A 347 -15.42 3.46 -43.76
N ALA A 348 -15.40 4.80 -43.75
CA ALA A 348 -15.66 5.60 -44.94
C ALA A 348 -14.47 5.61 -45.92
N ASN A 349 -13.25 5.39 -45.41
CA ASN A 349 -12.02 5.30 -46.21
C ASN A 349 -11.55 3.86 -46.47
N SER A 350 -12.45 2.87 -46.45
CA SER A 350 -12.07 1.47 -46.67
C SER A 350 -11.62 1.24 -48.13
N VAL A 351 -10.36 0.85 -48.31
CA VAL A 351 -9.84 0.42 -49.62
C VAL A 351 -10.33 -1.00 -49.90
N SER A 352 -11.31 -1.16 -50.79
CA SER A 352 -11.70 -2.47 -51.33
C SER A 352 -10.76 -2.83 -52.48
N LEU A 353 -9.88 -3.81 -52.28
CA LEU A 353 -9.23 -4.49 -53.40
C LEU A 353 -10.26 -5.43 -54.03
N GLY A 354 -10.83 -4.99 -55.16
CA GLY A 354 -11.67 -5.83 -56.00
C GLY A 354 -10.86 -6.98 -56.60
N GLY A 355 -11.45 -8.17 -56.60
CA GLY A 355 -10.94 -9.31 -57.38
C GLY A 355 -11.12 -9.12 -58.87
#